data_AF-A0A9W4JNG3-F1
#
_entry.id   AF-A0A9W4JNG3-F1
#
_cell.length_a   1.000
_cell.length_b   1.000
_cell.length_c   1.000
_cell.angle_alpha   90.00
_cell.angle_beta   90.00
_cell.angle_gamma   90.00
#
_symmetry.space_group_name_H-M   'P 1'
#
loop_
_entity.id
_entity.type
_entity.pdbx_description
1 polymer ?
#
loop_
_entity_poly.entity_id
_entity_poly.type
_entity_poly.pdbx_seq_one_letter_code
_entity_poly.pdbx_strand_id
1 'polypeptide(L)'
;MSTFGQVYILLTGDDRAEFGSNCVALVVVKAGCKMGDIVCNAMAVGVIVSLGACPSVGVGLWLQGDIGHLARIYGLVCDVIVGVVIVNVDSSQVFCIGYVPS
;
A
#
# COMPACT_ATOMS: atom_id res chain seq x y z
N MET A 1 7.96 -15.84 -11.24
CA MET A 1 6.95 -14.78 -11.11
C MET A 1 6.68 -14.35 -9.65
N SER A 2 7.49 -14.75 -8.67
CA SER A 2 7.29 -14.43 -7.23
C SER A 2 7.89 -13.10 -6.77
N THR A 3 8.84 -12.52 -7.51
CA THR A 3 9.61 -11.34 -7.09
C THR A 3 8.78 -10.06 -6.90
N PHE A 4 7.65 -9.94 -7.62
CA PHE A 4 6.77 -8.76 -7.60
C PHE A 4 5.54 -8.93 -6.69
N GLY A 5 5.38 -10.08 -6.04
CA GLY A 5 4.24 -10.40 -5.18
C GLY A 5 4.53 -10.29 -3.68
N GLN A 6 5.42 -9.37 -3.28
CA GLN A 6 5.85 -9.24 -1.88
C GLN A 6 5.19 -8.04 -1.20
N VAL A 7 4.79 -8.27 0.06
CA VAL A 7 4.20 -7.29 0.97
C VAL A 7 5.14 -7.16 2.16
N TYR A 8 5.51 -5.92 2.51
CA TYR A 8 6.32 -5.61 3.68
C TYR A 8 5.50 -4.74 4.63
N ILE A 9 5.66 -4.95 5.93
CA ILE A 9 4.94 -4.18 6.94
C ILE A 9 5.96 -3.57 7.89
N LEU A 10 5.95 -2.25 7.96
CA LEU A 10 6.74 -1.48 8.92
C LEU A 10 5.81 -1.04 10.04
N LEU A 11 6.05 -1.54 11.25
CA LEU A 11 5.38 -1.05 12.44
C LEU A 11 6.14 0.17 12.95
N THR A 12 5.45 1.27 13.20
CA THR A 12 6.06 2.44 13.82
C THR A 12 6.38 2.07 15.27
N GLY A 13 7.67 1.93 15.60
CA GLY A 13 8.11 1.84 17.00
C GLY A 13 7.87 3.17 17.73
N ASP A 14 8.07 3.18 19.05
CA ASP A 14 7.93 4.37 19.92
C ASP A 14 8.85 5.55 19.52
N ASP A 15 9.76 5.33 18.56
CA ASP A 15 10.64 6.34 17.96
C ASP A 15 9.85 7.24 17.01
N ARG A 16 9.26 8.24 17.65
CA ARG A 16 8.51 9.39 17.14
C ARG A 16 9.34 10.20 16.12
N ALA A 17 9.58 9.64 14.94
CA ALA A 17 10.07 10.38 13.78
C ALA A 17 8.87 11.07 13.11
N GLU A 18 8.70 12.35 13.41
CA GLU A 18 7.97 13.41 12.70
C GLU A 18 6.85 13.03 11.70
N PHE A 19 5.97 12.11 12.07
CA PHE A 19 4.68 11.99 11.41
C PHE A 19 3.69 12.92 12.10
N GLY A 20 3.16 13.90 11.37
CA GLY A 20 1.96 14.65 11.75
C GLY A 20 0.67 13.81 11.71
N SER A 21 0.79 12.48 11.56
CA SER A 21 -0.32 11.53 11.44
C SER A 21 -0.07 10.35 12.38
N ASN A 22 -1.06 9.96 13.17
CA ASN A 22 -1.03 8.80 14.07
C ASN A 22 -1.05 7.46 13.28
N CYS A 23 -0.14 7.27 12.32
CA CYS A 23 -0.03 6.04 11.56
C CYS A 23 0.76 4.99 12.35
N VAL A 24 0.05 3.97 12.83
CA VAL A 24 0.58 2.85 13.64
C VAL A 24 1.42 1.89 12.79
N ALA A 25 1.18 1.82 11.47
CA ALA A 25 1.89 0.94 10.57
C ALA A 25 1.89 1.46 9.12
N LEU A 26 2.90 1.07 8.35
CA LEU A 26 2.99 1.27 6.91
C LEU A 26 3.02 -0.10 6.20
N VAL A 27 2.16 -0.27 5.20
CA VAL A 27 2.12 -1.47 4.36
C VAL A 27 2.70 -1.13 2.99
N VAL A 28 3.88 -1.68 2.68
CA VAL A 28 4.57 -1.49 1.40
C VAL A 28 4.29 -2.69 0.49
N VAL A 29 3.67 -2.42 -0.65
CA VAL A 29 3.17 -3.47 -1.55
C VAL A 29 3.83 -3.35 -2.92
N LYS A 30 4.34 -4.47 -3.44
CA LYS A 30 4.84 -4.52 -4.82
C LYS A 30 3.69 -4.63 -5.83
N ALA A 31 3.90 -4.08 -7.02
CA ALA A 31 2.87 -3.97 -8.05
C ALA A 31 2.26 -5.29 -8.54
N GLY A 32 2.90 -6.44 -8.28
CA GLY A 32 2.40 -7.77 -8.67
C GLY A 32 1.55 -8.47 -7.59
N CYS A 33 1.32 -7.83 -6.44
CA CYS A 33 0.48 -8.40 -5.38
C CYS A 33 -1.00 -8.44 -5.76
N LYS A 34 -1.72 -9.42 -5.22
CA LYS A 34 -3.18 -9.46 -5.21
C LYS A 34 -3.71 -8.98 -3.88
N MET A 35 -4.95 -8.50 -3.89
CA MET A 35 -5.59 -7.97 -2.69
C MET A 35 -5.67 -8.98 -1.55
N GLY A 36 -5.96 -10.24 -1.88
CA GLY A 36 -6.00 -11.32 -0.90
C GLY A 36 -4.66 -11.52 -0.18
N ASP A 37 -3.54 -11.43 -0.90
CA ASP A 37 -2.21 -11.58 -0.31
C ASP A 37 -1.92 -10.44 0.67
N ILE A 38 -2.31 -9.21 0.33
CA ILE A 38 -2.10 -8.03 1.17
C ILE A 38 -2.93 -8.13 2.44
N VAL A 39 -4.22 -8.49 2.33
CA VAL A 39 -5.10 -8.70 3.48
C VAL A 39 -4.54 -9.79 4.40
N CYS A 40 -4.11 -10.94 3.85
CA CYS A 40 -3.53 -12.02 4.65
C CYS A 40 -2.26 -11.58 5.39
N ASN A 41 -1.34 -10.87 4.74
CA ASN A 41 -0.10 -10.39 5.36
C ASN A 41 -0.38 -9.31 6.42
N ALA A 42 -1.25 -8.33 6.12
CA ALA A 42 -1.61 -7.26 7.04
C ALA A 42 -2.32 -7.80 8.29
N MET A 43 -3.30 -8.69 8.11
CA MET A 43 -4.02 -9.30 9.23
C MET A 43 -3.11 -10.16 10.12
N ALA A 44 -2.04 -10.75 9.57
CA ALA A 44 -1.10 -11.56 10.35
C ALA A 44 -0.40 -10.76 11.48
N VAL A 45 -0.32 -9.43 11.34
CA VAL A 45 0.22 -8.51 12.35
C VAL A 45 -0.85 -7.58 12.95
N GLY A 46 -2.14 -7.89 12.74
CA GLY A 46 -3.25 -7.19 13.36
C GLY A 46 -3.57 -5.81 12.76
N VAL A 47 -3.13 -5.52 11.53
CA VAL A 47 -3.43 -4.25 10.85
C VAL A 47 -4.34 -4.47 9.64
N ILE A 48 -5.01 -3.42 9.19
CA ILE A 48 -5.85 -3.42 7.99
C ILE A 48 -5.65 -2.12 7.21
N VAL A 49 -5.80 -2.19 5.89
CA VAL A 49 -5.69 -1.05 4.97
C VAL A 49 -6.93 -0.98 4.08
N SER A 50 -7.30 0.23 3.63
CA SER A 50 -8.41 0.39 2.69
C SER A 50 -8.04 -0.24 1.35
N LEU A 51 -8.84 -1.20 0.89
CA LEU A 51 -8.60 -2.04 -0.27
C LEU A 51 -9.96 -2.37 -0.93
N GLY A 52 -9.97 -2.62 -2.25
CA GLY A 52 -11.07 -3.25 -2.97
C GLY A 52 -11.46 -4.65 -2.46
N ALA A 53 -12.69 -5.06 -2.75
CA ALA A 53 -13.30 -6.25 -2.14
C ALA A 53 -12.90 -7.59 -2.78
N CYS A 54 -12.39 -7.61 -4.02
CA CYS A 54 -12.12 -8.85 -4.75
C CYS A 54 -10.69 -9.37 -4.49
N PRO A 55 -10.50 -10.52 -3.81
CA PRO A 55 -9.16 -10.98 -3.41
C PRO A 55 -8.21 -11.29 -4.58
N SER A 56 -8.75 -11.64 -5.74
CA SER A 56 -7.96 -12.03 -6.92
C SER A 56 -7.46 -10.83 -7.74
N VAL A 57 -7.99 -9.64 -7.50
CA VAL A 57 -7.63 -8.41 -8.21
C VAL A 57 -6.26 -7.92 -7.76
N GLY A 58 -5.49 -7.43 -8.73
CA GLY A 58 -4.15 -6.88 -8.50
C GLY A 58 -4.15 -5.40 -8.12
N VAL A 59 -3.02 -4.93 -7.62
CA VAL A 59 -2.77 -3.54 -7.17
C VAL A 59 -2.97 -2.49 -8.28
N GLY A 60 -2.99 -2.88 -9.55
CA GLY A 60 -3.15 -1.97 -10.69
C GLY A 60 -4.42 -1.10 -10.65
N LEU A 61 -5.47 -1.49 -9.93
CA LEU A 61 -6.70 -0.69 -9.79
C LEU A 61 -6.58 0.46 -8.79
N TRP A 62 -5.55 0.49 -7.93
CA TRP A 62 -5.45 1.50 -6.88
C TRP A 62 -5.34 2.93 -7.45
N LEU A 63 -4.65 3.09 -8.58
CA LEU A 63 -4.54 4.37 -9.28
C LEU A 63 -5.87 4.85 -9.90
N GLN A 64 -6.86 3.97 -10.02
CA GLN A 64 -8.20 4.29 -10.51
C GLN A 64 -9.18 4.59 -9.36
N GLY A 65 -8.70 4.57 -8.11
CA GLY A 65 -9.51 4.75 -6.90
C GLY A 65 -9.61 3.46 -6.10
N ASP A 66 -10.21 2.43 -6.70
CA ASP A 66 -10.59 1.14 -6.08
C ASP A 66 -11.46 1.30 -4.81
N ILE A 67 -12.55 0.50 -4.73
CA ILE A 67 -13.58 0.65 -3.69
C ILE A 67 -13.86 -0.70 -3.02
N GLY A 68 -13.85 -0.70 -1.70
CA GLY A 68 -14.18 -1.89 -0.91
C GLY A 68 -14.83 -1.55 0.42
N HIS A 69 -14.83 -2.52 1.34
CA HIS A 69 -15.61 -2.46 2.58
C HIS A 69 -15.25 -1.28 3.49
N LEU A 70 -14.01 -0.82 3.41
CA LEU A 70 -13.49 0.29 4.22
C LEU A 70 -13.71 1.67 3.60
N ALA A 71 -14.18 1.75 2.35
CA ALA A 71 -14.18 3.00 1.61
C ALA A 71 -15.07 4.09 2.22
N ARG A 72 -16.16 3.72 2.90
CA ARG A 72 -17.04 4.68 3.56
C ARG A 72 -16.37 5.36 4.78
N ILE A 73 -15.43 4.67 5.44
CA ILE A 73 -14.78 5.16 6.66
C ILE A 73 -13.43 5.80 6.32
N TYR A 74 -12.68 5.20 5.40
CA TYR A 74 -11.29 5.55 5.12
C TYR A 74 -11.02 6.06 3.70
N GLY A 75 -12.05 6.19 2.86
CA GLY A 75 -11.91 6.61 1.47
C GLY A 75 -11.43 5.51 0.53
N LEU A 76 -11.26 5.88 -0.73
CA LEU A 76 -10.76 4.99 -1.79
C LEU A 76 -9.33 4.53 -1.46
N VAL A 77 -8.85 3.50 -2.15
CA VAL A 77 -7.47 3.03 -1.96
C VAL A 77 -6.47 4.13 -2.29
N CYS A 78 -6.73 4.95 -3.32
CA CYS A 78 -5.87 6.08 -3.64
C CYS A 78 -5.78 7.13 -2.53
N ASP A 79 -6.81 7.27 -1.69
CA ASP A 79 -6.85 8.27 -0.61
C ASP A 79 -5.90 7.92 0.55
N VAL A 80 -5.49 6.64 0.65
CA VAL A 80 -4.61 6.14 1.72
C VAL A 80 -3.18 5.84 1.25
N ILE A 81 -2.86 6.08 -0.02
CA ILE A 81 -1.49 5.94 -0.54
C ILE A 81 -0.67 7.17 -0.14
N VAL A 82 0.32 6.96 0.73
CA VAL A 82 1.24 8.02 1.18
C VAL A 82 2.48 8.17 0.30
N GLY A 83 2.82 7.15 -0.49
CA GLY A 83 3.94 7.20 -1.42
C GLY A 83 3.98 6.03 -2.41
N VAL A 84 4.73 6.22 -3.50
CA VAL A 84 4.85 5.25 -4.60
C VAL A 84 6.23 5.32 -5.24
N VAL A 85 6.72 4.15 -5.68
CA VAL A 85 7.89 4.04 -6.56
C VAL A 85 7.39 3.77 -7.97
N ILE A 86 7.65 4.69 -8.90
CA ILE A 86 7.19 4.60 -10.30
C ILE A 86 8.36 4.68 -11.26
N VAL A 87 8.27 3.95 -12.37
CA VAL A 87 9.24 4.03 -13.47
C VAL A 87 8.65 4.90 -14.58
N ASN A 88 9.37 5.95 -14.96
CA ASN A 88 9.02 6.74 -16.14
C ASN A 88 9.42 5.96 -17.40
N VAL A 89 8.46 5.77 -18.30
CA VAL A 89 8.67 5.02 -19.55
C VAL A 89 9.62 5.72 -20.53
N ASP A 90 9.63 7.06 -20.55
CA ASP A 90 10.42 7.84 -21.49
C ASP A 90 11.90 7.85 -21.10
N SER A 91 12.18 8.17 -19.83
CA SER A 91 13.55 8.31 -19.32
C SER A 91 14.12 7.04 -18.68
N SER A 92 13.30 6.01 -18.47
CA SER A 92 13.65 4.81 -17.67
C SER A 92 14.11 5.11 -16.24
N GLN A 93 13.83 6.32 -15.74
CA GLN A 93 14.18 6.74 -14.39
C GLN A 93 13.14 6.24 -13.37
N VAL A 94 13.63 5.89 -12.18
CA VAL A 94 12.81 5.54 -11.02
C VAL A 94 12.54 6.81 -10.21
N PHE A 95 11.28 7.09 -9.95
CA PHE A 95 10.83 8.18 -9.11
C PHE A 95 10.22 7.63 -7.81
N CYS A 96 10.65 8.20 -6.68
CA CYS A 96 9.99 8.01 -5.39
C CYS A 96 9.14 9.25 -5.13
N ILE A 97 7.83 9.08 -5.08
CA ILE A 97 6.87 10.17 -4.88
C ILE A 97 6.20 9.97 -3.52
N GLY A 98 6.11 11.05 -2.73
CA GLY A 98 5.54 10.99 -1.38
C GLY A 98 6.47 10.29 -0.38
N TYR A 99 5.89 9.64 0.62
CA TYR A 99 6.62 8.90 1.65
C TYR A 99 6.92 7.47 1.21
N VAL A 100 8.17 7.23 0.81
CA VAL A 100 8.69 5.90 0.47
C VAL A 100 9.79 5.55 1.49
N PRO A 101 9.62 4.50 2.30
CA PRO A 101 10.64 4.09 3.26
C PRO A 101 11.88 3.55 2.53
N SER A 102 13.06 3.84 3.08
CA SER A 102 14.37 3.41 2.58
C SER A 102 14.70 1.97 2.96
#